data_AF-A0A7W1RWJ2-F1
#
_entry.id   AF-A0A7W1RWJ2-F1
#
_cell.length_a   1.000
_cell.length_b   1.000
_cell.length_c   1.000
_cell.angle_alpha   90.00
_cell.angle_beta   90.00
_cell.angle_gamma   90.00
#
_symmetry.space_group_name_H-M   'P 1'
#
loop_
_entity.id
_entity.type
_entity.pdbx_description
1 polymer ?
#
loop_
_entity_poly.entity_id
_entity_poly.type
_entity_poly.pdbx_seq_one_letter_code
_entity_poly.pdbx_strand_id
1 'polypeptide(L)' 'MVECLNCGERRQVPEHECPRCTYVGWASVAELNESLRQKLRDRVLASRRIRAAN' A
#
# COMPACT_ATOMS: atom_id res chain seq x y z
N MET A 1 -11.87 -2.77 -6.06
CA MET A 1 -10.93 -3.54 -5.22
C MET A 1 -9.60 -2.81 -5.21
N VAL A 2 -9.07 -2.54 -4.03
CA VAL A 2 -7.81 -1.84 -3.80
C VAL A 2 -6.77 -2.79 -3.20
N GLU A 3 -5.51 -2.54 -3.47
CA GLU A 3 -4.36 -3.24 -2.89
C GLU A 3 -3.47 -2.25 -2.14
N CYS A 4 -3.02 -2.63 -0.94
CA CYS A 4 -2.06 -1.88 -0.17
C CYS A 4 -0.73 -1.89 -0.91
N LEU A 5 -0.21 -0.69 -1.22
CA LEU A 5 1.03 -0.51 -1.96
C LEU A 5 2.27 -1.00 -1.19
N ASN A 6 2.09 -1.34 0.08
CA ASN A 6 3.17 -1.72 0.97
C ASN A 6 3.29 -3.23 1.15
N CYS A 7 2.22 -3.87 1.65
CA CYS A 7 2.24 -5.31 1.94
C CYS A 7 1.41 -6.15 0.95
N GLY A 8 0.76 -5.52 -0.03
CA GLY A 8 -0.08 -6.22 -1.01
C GLY A 8 -1.44 -6.69 -0.49
N GLU A 9 -1.88 -6.20 0.68
CA GLU A 9 -3.18 -6.54 1.26
C GLU A 9 -4.32 -6.05 0.36
N ARG A 10 -5.30 -6.90 0.03
CA ARG A 10 -6.40 -6.55 -0.88
C ARG A 10 -7.70 -6.34 -0.12
N ARG A 11 -8.45 -5.29 -0.49
CA ARG A 11 -9.76 -4.99 0.10
C ARG A 11 -10.72 -4.44 -0.94
N GLN A 12 -12.02 -4.54 -0.65
CA GLN A 12 -13.06 -3.99 -1.52
C GLN A 12 -13.22 -2.48 -1.34
N VAL A 13 -13.17 -2.01 -0.09
CA VAL A 13 -13.30 -0.59 0.29
C VAL A 13 -11.97 -0.11 0.89
N PRO A 14 -11.43 1.04 0.45
CA PRO A 14 -10.26 1.64 1.08
C PRO A 14 -10.65 2.23 2.44
N GLU A 15 -10.02 1.74 3.51
CA GLU A 15 -10.01 2.39 4.82
C GLU A 15 -8.82 3.36 4.92
N HIS A 16 -8.76 4.15 6.00
CA HIS A 16 -7.64 5.06 6.25
C HIS A 16 -6.30 4.32 6.30
N GLU A 17 -6.23 3.13 6.93
CA GLU A 17 -4.98 2.41 7.17
C GLU A 17 -5.08 0.93 6.79
N CYS A 18 -3.95 0.36 6.35
CA CYS A 18 -3.85 -1.07 6.14
C CYS A 18 -3.88 -1.82 7.48
N PRO A 19 -4.77 -2.81 7.67
CA PRO A 19 -4.87 -3.58 8.92
C PRO A 19 -3.60 -4.39 9.24
N ARG A 20 -2.78 -4.67 8.22
CA ARG A 20 -1.64 -5.58 8.30
C ARG A 20 -0.32 -4.85 8.58
N CYS A 21 -0.20 -3.61 8.12
CA CYS A 21 1.05 -2.85 8.19
C CYS A 21 0.87 -1.37 8.53
N THR A 22 -0.35 -0.96 8.90
CA THR A 22 -0.76 0.43 9.24
C THR A 22 -0.41 1.48 8.19
N TYR A 23 -0.12 1.05 6.95
CA TYR A 23 0.21 1.93 5.84
C TYR A 23 -1.04 2.53 5.18
N VAL A 24 -1.02 3.83 4.89
CA VAL A 24 -2.16 4.60 4.34
C VAL A 24 -2.21 4.62 2.80
N GLY A 25 -1.23 4.04 2.11
CA GLY A 25 -1.16 4.06 0.65
C GLY A 25 -1.86 2.87 0.00
N TRP A 26 -2.97 3.14 -0.67
CA TRP A 26 -3.77 2.19 -1.43
C TRP A 26 -3.77 2.54 -2.92
N ALA A 27 -3.91 1.54 -3.79
CA ALA A 27 -4.18 1.77 -5.21
C ALA A 27 -5.20 0.75 -5.73
N SER A 28 -5.90 1.11 -6.81
CA SER A 28 -6.80 0.18 -7.48
C SER A 28 -6.05 -1.01 -8.04
N VAL A 29 -6.57 -2.22 -7.83
CA VAL A 29 -6.00 -3.44 -8.40
C VAL A 29 -5.96 -3.38 -9.93
N ALA A 30 -6.94 -2.69 -10.54
CA ALA A 30 -7.02 -2.51 -12.00
C ALA A 30 -5.90 -1.63 -12.55
N GLU A 31 -5.34 -0.72 -11.75
CA GLU A 31 -4.26 0.19 -12.14
C GLU A 31 -2.87 -0.39 -11.84
N LEU A 32 -2.81 -1.48 -11.06
CA LEU A 32 -1.57 -2.16 -10.70
C LEU A 32 -1.27 -3.28 -11.69
N ASN A 33 -0.17 -3.14 -12.44
CA ASN A 33 0.44 -4.25 -13.17
C ASN A 33 1.43 -5.02 -12.27
N GLU A 34 1.80 -6.23 -12.67
CA GLU A 34 2.68 -7.11 -11.89
C GLU A 34 4.08 -6.50 -11.65
N SER A 35 4.64 -5.84 -12.67
CA SER A 35 5.92 -5.13 -12.55
C SER A 35 5.87 -4.01 -11.50
N LEU A 36 4.77 -3.27 -11.43
CA LEU A 36 4.56 -2.20 -10.46
C LEU A 36 4.36 -2.75 -9.05
N ARG A 37 3.63 -3.87 -8.89
CA ARG A 37 3.52 -4.57 -7.60
C ARG A 37 4.90 -4.97 -7.08
N GLN A 38 5.74 -5.53 -7.94
CA GLN A 38 7.09 -5.95 -7.57
C GLN A 38 7.93 -4.76 -7.10
N LYS A 39 7.99 -3.68 -7.90
CA LYS A 39 8.75 -2.46 -7.55
C LYS A 39 8.32 -1.83 -6.22
N LEU A 40 7.03 -1.87 -5.91
CA LEU A 40 6.49 -1.30 -4.68
C LEU A 40 6.82 -2.14 -3.45
N ARG A 41 6.77 -3.47 -3.57
CA ARG A 41 7.11 -4.42 -2.50
C ARG A 41 8.62 -4.53 -2.25
N ASP A 42 9.43 -4.42 -3.31
CA ASP A 42 10.89 -4.44 -3.20
C ASP A 42 11.45 -3.17 -2.52
N ARG A 43 10.66 -2.09 -2.48
CA ARG A 43 11.01 -0.88 -1.72
C ARG A 43 10.81 -1.11 -0.22
N VAL A 44 11.90 -1.42 0.48
CA VAL A 44 11.94 -1.61 1.94
C VAL A 44 11.30 -0.43 2.70
N LEU A 45 10.32 -0.77 3.53
CA LEU A 45 9.54 0.12 4.40
C LEU A 45 10.33 0.97 5.40
N ALA A 46 11.53 0.53 5.77
CA ALA A 46 12.33 1.14 6.83
C ALA A 46 12.65 2.64 6.61
N SER A 47 12.47 3.14 5.38
CA SER A 47 12.63 4.55 5.01
C SER A 47 11.34 5.38 5.10
N ARG A 48 10.17 4.79 5.38
CA ARG A 48 8.86 5.46 5.33
C ARG A 48 8.26 5.67 6.72
N ARG A 49 8.91 6.52 7.53
CA ARG A 49 8.21 7.23 8.62
C ARG A 49 7.67 8.54 8.05
N ILE A 50 6.48 8.49 7.45
CA ILE A 50 5.70 9.72 7.29
C ILE A 50 4.94 9.87 8.59
N ARG A 51 5.44 10.73 9.49
CA ARG A 51 4.59 11.31 10.53
C ARG A 51 3.50 12.07 9.79
N ALA A 52 2.24 11.70 10.00
CA ALA A 52 1.14 12.59 9.65
C ALA A 52 1.43 13.92 10.37
N ALA A 53 1.75 14.96 9.61
CA ALA A 53 1.82 16.31 10.14
C ALA A 53 0.39 16.66 10.53
N ASN A 54 0.18 16.73 11.84
CA ASN A 54 -1.03 17.19 12.49
C ASN A 54 -1.36 18.64 12.09
#